data_AF-A2EQF1-F1
#
_entry.id   AF-A2EQF1-F1
#
_cell.length_a   1.000
_cell.length_b   1.000
_cell.length_c   1.000
_cell.angle_alpha   90.00
_cell.angle_beta   90.00
_cell.angle_gamma   90.00
#
_symmetry.space_group_name_H-M   'P 1'
#
loop_
_entity.id
_entity.type
_entity.pdbx_description
1 polymer ?
#
loop_
_entity_poly.entity_id
_entity_poly.type
_entity_poly.pdbx_seq_one_letter_code
_entity_poly.pdbx_strand_id
1 'polypeptide(L)'
;MSATAYFTFHGHVQYAMFRQTIMRGAIKRGIEAGATNCTDDKNKVIATFRGDRAKIDDLVKTIGSGEVLNSWKAQVTSYEENKEGKAIEEHEVTNQNVDTIKWPGEVEIYIC
;
A
#
# COMPACT_ATOMS: atom_id res chain seq x y z
N MET A 1 16.43 3.60 12.52
CA MET A 1 15.79 2.72 13.53
C MET A 1 14.60 2.07 12.86
N SER A 2 14.33 0.79 13.14
CA SER A 2 13.14 0.12 12.60
C SER A 2 11.89 0.68 13.28
N ALA A 3 10.87 1.03 12.50
CA ALA A 3 9.58 1.53 12.95
C ALA A 3 8.45 0.73 12.29
N THR A 4 7.31 0.65 12.97
CA THR A 4 6.04 0.18 12.41
C THR A 4 5.11 1.37 12.32
N ALA A 5 4.47 1.55 11.17
CA ALA A 5 3.53 2.64 10.93
C ALA A 5 2.26 2.10 10.24
N TYR A 6 1.13 2.62 10.68
CA TYR A 6 -0.20 2.19 10.26
C TYR A 6 -0.85 3.32 9.47
N PHE A 7 -1.42 3.02 8.30
CA PHE A 7 -2.01 4.03 7.44
C PHE A 7 -3.40 3.64 6.95
N THR A 8 -4.27 4.64 6.87
CA THR A 8 -5.48 4.58 6.05
C THR A 8 -5.23 5.42 4.80
N PHE A 9 -5.47 4.84 3.63
CA PHE A 9 -5.44 5.52 2.34
C PHE A 9 -6.85 5.66 1.78
N HIS A 10 -7.15 6.86 1.27
CA HIS A 10 -8.40 7.17 0.61
C HIS A 10 -8.19 7.57 -0.85
N GLY A 11 -9.11 7.18 -1.74
CA GLY A 11 -9.12 7.59 -3.15
C GLY A 11 -9.55 6.47 -4.08
N HIS A 12 -9.00 6.46 -5.30
CA HIS A 12 -9.15 5.34 -6.23
C HIS A 12 -8.15 4.22 -5.86
N VAL A 13 -8.42 3.56 -4.73
CA VAL A 13 -7.50 2.60 -4.09
C VAL A 13 -8.01 1.16 -4.10
N GLN A 14 -9.26 0.92 -4.51
CA GLN A 14 -9.76 -0.44 -4.76
C GLN A 14 -10.11 -0.63 -6.23
N TYR A 15 -10.11 -1.89 -6.68
CA TYR A 15 -10.28 -2.27 -8.10
C TYR A 15 -9.22 -1.69 -9.06
N ALA A 16 -8.16 -1.10 -8.51
CA ALA A 16 -7.11 -0.41 -9.26
C ALA A 16 -5.72 -1.01 -9.05
N MET A 17 -5.62 -2.26 -8.58
CA MET A 17 -4.33 -2.93 -8.27
C MET A 17 -3.47 -2.22 -7.20
N PHE A 18 -4.06 -1.33 -6.40
CA PHE A 18 -3.34 -0.54 -5.41
C PHE A 18 -2.54 -1.37 -4.41
N ARG A 19 -3.15 -2.43 -3.84
CA ARG A 19 -2.45 -3.35 -2.91
C ARG A 19 -1.18 -3.92 -3.53
N GLN A 20 -1.24 -4.39 -4.78
CA GLN A 20 -0.06 -4.87 -5.50
C GLN A 20 0.98 -3.77 -5.69
N THR A 21 0.55 -2.58 -6.11
CA THR A 21 1.41 -1.40 -6.30
C THR A 21 2.21 -1.06 -5.05
N ILE A 22 1.55 -0.96 -3.88
CA ILE A 22 2.23 -0.58 -2.64
C ILE A 22 3.14 -1.69 -2.11
N MET A 23 2.79 -2.97 -2.30
CA MET A 23 3.70 -4.08 -1.95
C MET A 23 4.98 -4.04 -2.80
N ARG A 24 4.86 -3.79 -4.11
CA ARG A 24 6.04 -3.67 -4.99
C ARG A 24 6.91 -2.48 -4.63
N GLY A 25 6.30 -1.33 -4.34
CA GLY A 25 7.01 -0.14 -3.85
C GLY A 25 7.73 -0.40 -2.52
N ALA A 26 7.11 -1.16 -1.61
CA ALA A 26 7.70 -1.56 -0.33
C ALA A 26 8.88 -2.53 -0.50
N ILE A 27 8.71 -3.59 -1.31
CA ILE A 27 9.76 -4.57 -1.61
C ILE A 27 11.03 -3.88 -2.14
N LYS A 28 10.90 -2.97 -3.10
CA LYS A 28 12.04 -2.23 -3.68
C LYS A 28 12.81 -1.40 -2.64
N ARG A 29 12.13 -0.93 -1.60
CA ARG A 29 12.73 -0.13 -0.51
C ARG A 29 13.25 -1.00 0.64
N GLY A 30 12.99 -2.31 0.63
CA GLY A 30 13.29 -3.20 1.75
C GLY A 30 12.40 -2.93 2.97
N ILE A 31 11.14 -2.55 2.72
CA ILE A 31 10.11 -2.33 3.74
C ILE A 31 9.20 -3.54 3.73
N GLU A 32 8.90 -4.10 4.89
CA GLU A 32 7.89 -5.13 5.04
C GLU A 32 6.50 -4.48 5.08
N ALA A 33 5.52 -5.03 4.36
CA ALA A 33 4.22 -4.40 4.23
C ALA A 33 3.07 -5.41 4.15
N GLY A 34 1.90 -4.94 4.60
CA GLY A 34 0.60 -5.60 4.43
C GLY A 34 -0.49 -4.58 4.09
N ALA A 35 -1.50 -4.98 3.32
CA ALA A 35 -2.63 -4.14 2.97
C ALA A 35 -3.95 -4.92 2.80
N THR A 36 -5.06 -4.28 3.19
CA THR A 36 -6.42 -4.85 3.14
C THR A 36 -7.41 -3.84 2.57
N ASN A 37 -8.28 -4.31 1.67
CA ASN A 37 -9.41 -3.52 1.21
C ASN A 37 -10.49 -3.47 2.29
N CYS A 38 -11.06 -2.29 2.53
CA CYS A 38 -12.23 -2.14 3.39
C CYS A 38 -13.50 -2.46 2.58
N THR A 39 -14.23 -3.52 2.95
CA THR A 39 -15.43 -3.96 2.22
C THR A 39 -16.62 -3.03 2.40
N ASP A 40 -16.63 -2.25 3.48
CA ASP A 40 -17.60 -1.22 3.83
C ASP A 40 -17.36 0.11 3.10
N ASP A 41 -16.13 0.36 2.64
CA ASP A 41 -15.76 1.57 1.90
C ASP A 41 -14.81 1.26 0.74
N LYS A 42 -15.35 1.27 -0.47
CA LYS A 42 -14.62 1.01 -1.73
C LYS A 42 -13.48 2.02 -2.01
N ASN A 43 -13.47 3.16 -1.33
CA ASN A 43 -12.45 4.18 -1.50
C ASN A 43 -11.39 4.11 -0.39
N LYS A 44 -11.38 3.07 0.44
CA LYS A 44 -10.50 2.95 1.60
C LYS A 44 -9.66 1.69 1.58
N VAL A 45 -8.36 1.83 1.85
CA VAL A 45 -7.44 0.71 2.09
C VAL A 45 -6.65 1.00 3.35
N ILE A 46 -6.53 -0.01 4.21
CA ILE A 46 -5.64 0.05 5.37
C ILE A 46 -4.34 -0.68 5.04
N ALA A 47 -3.21 -0.14 5.48
CA ALA A 47 -1.91 -0.75 5.29
C ALA A 47 -1.00 -0.56 6.50
N THR A 48 -0.10 -1.51 6.69
CA THR A 48 0.92 -1.49 7.73
C THR A 48 2.28 -1.63 7.07
N PHE A 49 3.23 -0.77 7.45
CA PHE A 49 4.61 -0.80 6.99
C PHE A 49 5.56 -0.98 8.16
N ARG A 50 6.58 -1.82 8.00
CA ARG A 50 7.63 -2.07 8.99
C ARG A 50 9.01 -1.97 8.34
N GLY A 51 9.89 -1.14 8.88
CA GLY A 51 11.23 -0.93 8.35
C GLY A 51 11.85 0.40 8.76
N ASP A 52 12.80 0.90 7.97
CA ASP A 52 13.39 2.22 8.20
C ASP A 52 12.35 3.33 8.03
N ARG A 53 12.13 4.13 9.07
CA ARG A 53 11.13 5.20 9.08
C ARG A 53 11.31 6.17 7.91
N ALA A 54 12.53 6.53 7.55
CA ALA A 54 12.78 7.46 6.45
C ALA A 54 12.30 6.90 5.11
N LYS A 55 12.44 5.58 4.91
CA LYS A 55 11.97 4.90 3.70
C LYS A 55 10.46 4.74 3.67
N ILE A 56 9.84 4.53 4.84
CA ILE A 56 8.38 4.51 4.98
C ILE A 56 7.82 5.89 4.61
N ASP A 57 8.38 6.96 5.18
CA ASP A 57 7.93 8.33 4.90
C ASP A 57 8.12 8.70 3.42
N ASP A 58 9.22 8.28 2.78
CA ASP A 58 9.43 8.43 1.33
C ASP A 58 8.34 7.72 0.53
N LEU A 59 8.10 6.43 0.81
CA LEU A 59 7.09 5.63 0.12
C LEU A 59 5.70 6.24 0.26
N VAL A 60 5.31 6.59 1.49
CA VAL A 60 3.99 7.17 1.79
C VAL A 60 3.84 8.54 1.12
N LYS A 61 4.89 9.36 1.09
CA LYS A 61 4.88 10.63 0.37
C LYS A 61 4.68 10.44 -1.14
N THR A 62 5.33 9.44 -1.74
CA THR A 62 5.12 9.11 -3.16
C THR A 62 3.69 8.63 -3.40
N ILE A 63 3.18 7.73 -2.56
CA ILE A 63 1.81 7.21 -2.64
C ILE A 63 0.79 8.34 -2.50
N GLY A 64 0.99 9.23 -1.53
CA GLY A 64 0.10 10.34 -1.19
C GLY A 64 0.35 11.62 -2.00
N SER A 65 1.13 11.57 -3.08
CA SER A 65 1.43 12.72 -3.94
C SER A 65 0.21 13.26 -4.69
N GLY A 66 -0.86 12.47 -4.80
CA GLY A 66 -2.02 12.75 -5.64
C GLY A 66 -1.80 12.34 -7.10
N GLU A 67 -0.65 11.81 -7.47
CA GLU A 67 -0.40 11.31 -8.81
C GLU A 67 -1.01 9.91 -9.04
N VAL A 68 -1.18 9.56 -10.31
CA VAL A 68 -1.55 8.18 -10.68
C VAL A 68 -0.36 7.26 -10.42
N LEU A 69 -0.60 6.18 -9.70
CA LEU A 69 0.45 5.29 -9.20
C LEU A 69 0.71 4.09 -10.14
N ASN A 70 -0.25 3.76 -11.00
CA ASN A 70 -0.15 2.64 -11.94
C ASN A 70 -1.05 2.78 -13.17
N SER A 71 -0.92 1.87 -14.13
CA SER A 71 -1.72 1.85 -15.36
C SER A 71 -3.23 1.66 -15.14
N TRP A 72 -3.63 1.10 -13.99
CA TRP A 72 -5.03 0.95 -13.55
C TRP A 72 -5.59 2.19 -12.85
N LYS A 73 -4.88 3.32 -12.95
CA LYS A 73 -5.30 4.63 -12.43
C LYS A 73 -5.41 4.71 -10.92
N ALA A 74 -4.75 3.82 -10.17
CA ALA A 74 -4.72 3.91 -8.71
C ALA A 74 -4.22 5.29 -8.28
N GLN A 75 -4.94 5.94 -7.38
CA GLN A 75 -4.65 7.31 -6.97
C GLN A 75 -5.13 7.52 -5.54
N VAL A 76 -4.26 8.05 -4.70
CA VAL A 76 -4.59 8.45 -3.33
C VAL A 76 -4.94 9.94 -3.33
N THR A 77 -6.07 10.29 -2.75
CA THR A 77 -6.53 11.67 -2.58
C THR A 77 -6.22 12.20 -1.18
N SER A 78 -6.18 11.32 -0.19
CA SER A 78 -5.79 11.65 1.19
C SER A 78 -5.35 10.39 1.93
N TYR A 79 -4.55 10.58 2.97
CA TYR A 79 -4.13 9.50 3.86
C TYR A 79 -3.93 10.02 5.28
N GLU A 80 -3.95 9.11 6.23
CA GLU A 80 -3.77 9.38 7.65
C GLU A 80 -2.85 8.30 8.25
N GLU A 81 -1.93 8.73 9.12
CA GLU A 81 -1.16 7.82 9.96
C GLU A 81 -1.93 7.56 11.26
N ASN A 82 -2.12 6.29 11.59
CA ASN A 82 -2.85 5.84 12.77
C ASN A 82 -1.88 5.41 13.87
N LYS A 83 -2.32 5.54 15.13
CA LYS A 83 -1.55 5.08 16.30
C LYS A 83 -1.45 3.56 16.39
N GLU A 84 -2.45 2.87 15.85
CA GLU A 84 -2.60 1.42 15.88
C GLU A 84 -3.26 0.94 14.59
N GLY A 85 -3.14 -0.36 14.31
CA GLY A 85 -3.67 -0.99 13.12
C GLY A 85 -3.44 -2.49 13.13
N LYS A 86 -3.73 -3.14 12.01
CA LYS A 86 -3.55 -4.59 11.83
C LYS A 86 -2.07 -4.95 11.78
N ALA A 87 -1.72 -6.13 12.29
CA ALA A 87 -0.41 -6.72 12.05
C ALA A 87 -0.24 -7.08 10.56
N ILE A 88 1.00 -7.17 10.08
CA ILE A 88 1.29 -7.40 8.65
C ILE A 88 0.66 -8.70 8.17
N GLU A 89 0.78 -9.75 8.97
CA GLU A 89 0.25 -11.10 8.77
C GLU A 89 -1.29 -11.19 8.76
N GLU A 90 -1.98 -10.18 9.31
CA GLU A 90 -3.46 -10.13 9.32
C GLU A 90 -4.04 -9.45 8.07
N HIS A 91 -3.17 -8.93 7.19
CA HIS A 91 -3.60 -8.31 5.95
C HIS A 91 -3.88 -9.34 4.86
N GLU A 92 -4.77 -8.96 3.93
CA GLU A 92 -5.15 -9.82 2.79
C GLU A 92 -3.97 -10.02 1.83
N VAL A 93 -3.18 -8.96 1.64
CA VAL A 93 -2.02 -8.93 0.76
C VAL A 93 -0.82 -8.48 1.57
N THR A 94 0.28 -9.20 1.46
CA THR A 94 1.56 -8.89 2.10
C THR A 94 2.69 -9.06 1.11
N ASN A 95 3.88 -8.56 1.45
CA ASN A 95 5.08 -8.82 0.65
C ASN A 95 5.39 -10.32 0.49
N GLN A 96 4.88 -11.18 1.37
CA GLN A 96 5.12 -12.63 1.31
C GLN A 96 4.18 -13.34 0.35
N ASN A 97 2.98 -12.81 0.11
CA ASN A 97 1.96 -13.47 -0.70
C ASN A 97 1.63 -12.73 -2.01
N VAL A 98 2.13 -11.50 -2.21
CA VAL A 98 1.83 -10.67 -3.40
C VAL A 98 2.14 -11.37 -4.73
N ASP A 99 3.17 -12.21 -4.76
CA ASP A 99 3.58 -13.01 -5.93
C ASP A 99 2.73 -14.27 -6.14
N THR A 100 2.07 -14.76 -5.08
CA THR A 100 1.23 -15.96 -5.14
C THR A 100 -0.22 -15.66 -5.52
N ILE A 101 -0.64 -14.39 -5.41
CA ILE A 101 -2.00 -13.96 -5.74
C ILE A 101 -2.16 -13.96 -7.26
N LYS A 102 -3.24 -14.61 -7.73
CA LYS A 102 -3.65 -14.54 -9.14
C LYS A 102 -4.37 -13.23 -9.41
N TRP A 103 -3.61 -12.22 -9.79
CA TRP A 103 -4.12 -10.90 -10.15
C TRP A 103 -4.96 -10.96 -11.44
N PRO A 104 -5.98 -10.09 -11.60
CA PRO A 104 -6.90 -10.12 -12.74
C PRO A 104 -6.27 -9.69 -14.07
N GLY A 105 -5.05 -9.15 -14.06
CA GLY A 105 -4.33 -8.72 -15.25
C GLY A 105 -2.95 -8.16 -14.93
N GLU A 106 -2.28 -7.63 -15.95
CA GLU A 106 -0.99 -6.95 -15.81
C GLU A 106 -1.18 -5.51 -15.33
N VAL A 107 -0.18 -5.01 -14.61
CA VAL A 107 -0.15 -3.62 -14.12
C VAL A 107 1.24 -3.04 -14.29
N GLU A 108 1.32 -1.84 -14.87
CA GLU A 108 2.54 -1.04 -14.93
C GLU A 108 2.57 -0.11 -13.72
N ILE A 109 3.66 -0.10 -12.97
CA ILE A 109 3.76 0.59 -11.67
C ILE A 109 4.76 1.75 -11.78
N TYR A 110 4.35 2.95 -11.39
CA TYR A 110 5.14 4.18 -11.54
C TYR A 110 5.89 4.60 -10.26
N ILE A 111 5.48 4.09 -9.09
CA ILE A 111 6.08 4.42 -7.78
C ILE A 111 7.24 3.51 -7.38
N CYS A 112 7.73 2.78 -8.36
CA CYS A 112 8.60 1.62 -8.23
C CYS A 112 10.06 2.02 -8.30
#